data_AF-X6BY42-F1
#
_entry.id   AF-X6BY42-F1
#
_cell.length_a   1.000
_cell.length_b   1.000
_cell.length_c   1.000
_cell.angle_alpha   90.00
_cell.angle_beta   90.00
_cell.angle_gamma   90.00
#
_symmetry.space_group_name_H-M   'P 1'
#
loop_
_entity.id
_entity.type
_entity.pdbx_description
1 polymer ?
#
loop_
_entity_poly.entity_id
_entity_poly.type
_entity_poly.pdbx_seq_one_letter_code
_entity_poly.pdbx_strand_id
1 'polypeptide(L)'
;MARLLSVNVGLPRGVPWSGRTVDTAVWKTSVQGPRQVRRLNVDGDKQGDMVGHGGEQRAVLVYQSESYQYWQRELGRNNFSYGQFGENFTVDGLPDHDVCIGDRYRIGSALFEVTQPRVTCYRIGIRMNEPRMAALLVARARPGFYLRVLEEGQVEAGDEIVQVASGPEQMTVSEVNALLYLPSHPRSQIERALRIPALSEGWQGSFRALLAQSKDRDATRRNAGLDPMSESPPAWTGFRPVRVMHKIRESISVMSLVLEPVDGPRLAAALPGQFVVLRLQMTPDAPAIMRSYSLSGEPGEPYYRISVKREIQGVASAYIDDRVEIGDVLEISAPRGSFTLRPGNGPIVLLSAGVGSTPVIAMLHALAATGSTREVWWLHGARCGHEHAFAQEVRDLLKDLPRSHSHVSYSTPDREDRQGLDFDSAGHLNIEVLQQLDVPRHGTFYLCGPSAFMGDLGAALADWGVAADAIHTELFGPRPSSTPGITTSPGRQPHPPAESAGTGPLVSFARSGLSVHWGSGFKSLLELAEACDVPTRWSCRTGVCHICQTGLVAGTVAFQPDPIEPPTSSTTLICCSQPTGDVVLDL
;
A
#
# COMPACT_ATOMS: atom_id res chain seq x y z
N MET A 1 18.82 -14.86 40.02
CA MET A 1 17.34 -14.99 40.01
C MET A 1 16.79 -13.83 39.21
N ALA A 2 15.77 -14.07 38.38
CA ALA A 2 15.18 -13.02 37.57
C ALA A 2 14.36 -12.05 38.43
N ARG A 3 14.33 -10.77 38.06
CA ARG A 3 13.66 -9.72 38.82
C ARG A 3 12.89 -8.76 37.93
N LEU A 4 11.76 -8.27 38.43
CA LEU A 4 10.99 -7.20 37.80
C LEU A 4 11.64 -5.86 38.14
N LEU A 5 12.26 -5.19 37.16
CA LEU A 5 12.93 -3.90 37.36
C LEU A 5 11.97 -2.73 37.28
N SER A 6 10.93 -2.84 36.46
CA SER A 6 9.98 -1.75 36.25
C SER A 6 8.64 -2.26 35.77
N VAL A 7 7.57 -1.69 36.35
CA VAL A 7 6.23 -1.75 35.79
C VAL A 7 6.01 -0.47 34.99
N ASN A 8 5.68 -0.61 33.72
CA ASN A 8 5.47 0.50 32.80
C ASN A 8 4.05 0.46 32.24
N VAL A 9 3.42 1.62 32.19
CA VAL A 9 2.05 1.77 31.71
C VAL A 9 1.93 2.97 30.79
N GLY A 10 0.98 2.94 29.87
CA GLY A 10 0.67 4.05 28.98
C GLY A 10 -0.74 3.95 28.41
N LEU A 11 -1.40 5.10 28.29
CA LEU A 11 -2.66 5.20 27.56
C LEU A 11 -2.40 5.53 26.09
N PRO A 12 -3.27 5.08 25.16
CA PRO A 12 -3.19 5.47 23.76
C PRO A 12 -3.20 6.99 23.62
N ARG A 13 -2.30 7.50 22.78
CA ARG A 13 -2.21 8.91 22.45
C ARG A 13 -1.92 9.10 20.97
N GLY A 14 -2.43 10.19 20.42
CA GLY A 14 -2.09 10.62 19.06
C GLY A 14 -0.67 11.14 19.01
N VAL A 15 0.14 10.60 18.10
CA VAL A 15 1.48 11.09 17.80
C VAL A 15 1.58 11.56 16.35
N PRO A 16 2.15 12.75 16.09
CA PRO A 16 2.36 13.20 14.72
C PRO A 16 3.44 12.34 14.05
N TRP A 17 3.15 11.82 12.87
CA TRP A 17 4.07 11.04 12.07
C TRP A 17 3.73 11.19 10.58
N SER A 18 4.71 11.64 9.79
CA SER A 18 4.59 11.83 8.33
C SER A 18 3.33 12.62 7.91
N GLY A 19 3.04 13.72 8.60
CA GLY A 19 1.90 14.60 8.31
C GLY A 19 0.53 14.05 8.72
N ARG A 20 0.48 12.95 9.49
CA ARG A 20 -0.75 12.36 10.04
C ARG A 20 -0.62 12.14 11.55
N THR A 21 -1.75 11.96 12.24
CA THR A 21 -1.77 11.52 13.63
C THR A 21 -1.92 10.01 13.69
N VAL A 22 -1.04 9.34 14.44
CA VAL A 22 -1.09 7.89 14.71
C VAL A 22 -1.48 7.68 16.16
N ASP A 23 -2.59 6.97 16.41
CA ASP A 23 -2.94 6.55 17.77
C ASP A 23 -2.13 5.32 18.19
N THR A 24 -1.48 5.42 19.35
CA THR A 24 -0.57 4.36 19.85
C THR A 24 -0.36 4.45 21.37
N ALA A 25 -0.17 3.28 21.99
CA ALA A 25 0.18 3.14 23.41
C ALA A 25 1.65 2.74 23.65
N VAL A 26 2.51 2.82 22.62
CA VAL A 26 3.94 2.46 22.73
C VAL A 26 4.73 3.41 23.65
N TRP A 27 4.17 4.57 23.99
CA TRP A 27 4.75 5.46 25.00
C TRP A 27 4.31 5.04 26.40
N LYS A 28 5.05 4.08 26.96
CA LYS A 28 4.91 3.70 28.36
C LYS A 28 5.95 4.38 29.22
N THR A 29 5.59 4.59 30.48
CA THR A 29 6.44 5.18 31.50
C THR A 29 6.40 4.32 32.75
N SER A 30 7.54 4.21 33.45
CA SER A 30 7.63 3.54 34.73
C SER A 30 6.70 4.16 35.76
N VAL A 31 6.03 3.32 36.54
CA VAL A 31 5.19 3.74 37.67
C VAL A 31 5.74 3.19 38.98
N GLN A 32 5.55 3.96 40.05
CA GLN A 32 5.92 3.57 41.41
C GLN A 32 4.75 2.85 42.11
N GLY A 33 5.11 1.97 43.04
CA GLY A 33 4.20 1.19 43.88
C GLY A 33 3.51 0.02 43.15
N PRO A 34 2.73 -0.77 43.90
CA PRO A 34 2.05 -1.95 43.37
C PRO A 34 1.00 -1.60 42.33
N ARG A 35 0.90 -2.44 41.30
CA ARG A 35 -0.11 -2.34 40.24
C ARG A 35 -0.92 -3.62 40.17
N GLN A 36 -2.23 -3.46 40.13
CA GLN A 36 -3.12 -4.57 39.84
C GLN A 36 -2.93 -4.99 38.38
N VAL A 37 -2.69 -6.27 38.18
CA VAL A 37 -2.68 -6.93 36.88
C VAL A 37 -4.03 -7.63 36.72
N ARG A 38 -4.70 -7.34 35.62
CA ARG A 38 -5.98 -7.94 35.22
C ARG A 38 -5.78 -8.85 34.02
N ARG A 39 -6.78 -9.65 33.69
CA ARG A 39 -6.77 -10.60 32.57
C ARG A 39 -6.25 -10.02 31.25
N LEU A 40 -6.53 -8.74 30.98
CA LEU A 40 -6.25 -8.11 29.69
C LEU A 40 -5.14 -7.04 29.72
N ASN A 41 -4.77 -6.52 30.90
CA ASN A 41 -3.85 -5.39 31.03
C ASN A 41 -3.33 -5.19 32.46
N VAL A 42 -2.35 -4.31 32.61
CA VAL A 42 -1.90 -3.75 33.89
C VAL A 42 -2.65 -2.45 34.17
N ASP A 43 -3.05 -2.19 35.41
CA ASP A 43 -3.74 -0.95 35.79
C ASP A 43 -2.92 0.31 35.44
N GLY A 44 -3.55 1.19 34.66
CA GLY A 44 -2.91 2.38 34.08
C GLY A 44 -2.44 2.19 32.64
N ASP A 45 -2.45 0.96 32.12
CA ASP A 45 -2.10 0.64 30.73
C ASP A 45 -3.35 0.36 29.90
N LYS A 46 -3.34 0.78 28.64
CA LYS A 46 -4.40 0.44 27.68
C LYS A 46 -3.83 0.25 26.29
N GLN A 47 -4.34 -0.75 25.59
CA GLN A 47 -3.95 -1.03 24.20
C GLN A 47 -4.77 -0.13 23.26
N GLY A 48 -4.10 0.49 22.28
CA GLY A 48 -4.77 1.37 21.30
C GLY A 48 -5.60 0.63 20.24
N ASP A 49 -5.42 -0.68 20.14
CA ASP A 49 -6.09 -1.58 19.21
C ASP A 49 -6.20 -2.97 19.86
N MET A 50 -7.42 -3.41 20.16
CA MET A 50 -7.68 -4.69 20.82
C MET A 50 -7.58 -5.89 19.87
N VAL A 51 -7.58 -5.67 18.55
CA VAL A 51 -7.55 -6.73 17.54
C VAL A 51 -6.10 -7.11 17.21
N GLY A 52 -5.26 -6.12 16.89
CA GLY A 52 -3.86 -6.35 16.52
C GLY A 52 -2.87 -6.29 17.68
N HIS A 53 -3.14 -5.49 18.72
CA HIS A 53 -2.16 -5.10 19.73
C HIS A 53 -2.56 -5.44 21.17
N GLY A 54 -3.70 -6.13 21.32
CA GLY A 54 -4.28 -6.47 22.61
C GLY A 54 -4.87 -7.86 22.70
N GLY A 55 -5.66 -8.07 23.76
CA GLY A 55 -6.31 -9.35 24.07
C GLY A 55 -5.54 -10.20 25.08
N GLU A 56 -6.18 -11.28 25.53
CA GLU A 56 -5.69 -12.15 26.61
C GLU A 56 -4.28 -12.67 26.36
N GLN A 57 -3.98 -13.06 25.11
CA GLN A 57 -2.67 -13.59 24.73
C GLN A 57 -1.55 -12.54 24.72
N ARG A 58 -1.87 -11.25 24.95
CA ARG A 58 -0.94 -10.11 24.86
C ARG A 58 -1.11 -9.14 26.02
N ALA A 59 -1.59 -9.62 27.16
CA ALA A 59 -1.93 -8.80 28.31
C ALA A 59 -0.74 -8.01 28.86
N VAL A 60 0.46 -8.60 28.85
CA VAL A 60 1.70 -7.98 29.33
C VAL A 60 2.83 -8.25 28.35
N LEU A 61 3.47 -7.19 27.83
CA LEU A 61 4.72 -7.31 27.08
C LEU A 61 5.92 -7.25 28.04
N VAL A 62 6.87 -8.18 27.88
CA VAL A 62 8.10 -8.27 28.68
C VAL A 62 9.30 -7.93 27.82
N TYR A 63 10.24 -7.18 28.38
CA TYR A 63 11.51 -6.87 27.72
C TYR A 63 12.68 -6.77 28.71
N GLN A 64 13.84 -7.27 28.30
CA GLN A 64 14.98 -7.51 29.19
C GLN A 64 15.93 -6.31 29.25
N SER A 65 16.47 -6.04 30.44
CA SER A 65 17.54 -5.07 30.69
C SER A 65 18.78 -5.30 29.83
N GLU A 66 19.11 -6.56 29.55
CA GLU A 66 20.23 -6.93 28.66
C GLU A 66 19.98 -6.46 27.22
N SER A 67 18.73 -6.58 26.74
CA SER A 67 18.34 -6.08 25.42
C SER A 67 18.47 -4.55 25.35
N TYR A 68 18.13 -3.83 26.42
CA TYR A 68 18.40 -2.39 26.53
C TYR A 68 19.90 -2.07 26.35
N GLN A 69 20.78 -2.78 27.07
CA GLN A 69 22.23 -2.57 26.97
C GLN A 69 22.76 -2.91 25.57
N TYR A 70 22.22 -3.94 24.93
CA TYR A 70 22.54 -4.28 23.54
C TYR A 70 22.19 -3.12 22.60
N TRP A 71 20.97 -2.59 22.67
CA TRP A 71 20.53 -1.50 21.80
C TRP A 71 21.25 -0.17 22.08
N GLN A 72 21.69 0.07 23.31
CA GLN A 72 22.55 1.22 23.62
C GLN A 72 23.87 1.17 22.83
N ARG A 73 24.48 -0.02 22.75
CA ARG A 73 25.70 -0.24 21.97
C ARG A 73 25.43 -0.19 20.46
N GLU A 74 24.44 -0.93 19.98
CA GLU A 74 24.12 -1.02 18.55
C GLU A 74 23.71 0.33 17.95
N LEU A 75 22.98 1.16 18.70
CA LEU A 75 22.52 2.48 18.23
C LEU A 75 23.43 3.64 18.64
N GLY A 76 24.53 3.37 19.36
CA GLY A 76 25.48 4.39 19.78
C GLY A 76 24.87 5.50 20.65
N ARG A 77 23.86 5.20 21.47
CA ARG A 77 23.21 6.19 22.34
C ARG A 77 22.86 5.59 23.71
N ASN A 78 22.86 6.41 24.77
CA ASN A 78 22.65 5.96 26.15
C ASN A 78 21.34 6.47 26.78
N ASN A 79 20.54 7.24 26.05
CA ASN A 79 19.32 7.91 26.52
C ASN A 79 18.08 6.99 26.54
N PHE A 80 18.23 5.79 27.11
CA PHE A 80 17.14 4.82 27.20
C PHE A 80 16.43 4.85 28.56
N SER A 81 15.12 4.63 28.55
CA SER A 81 14.29 4.51 29.75
C SER A 81 13.44 3.24 29.73
N TYR A 82 13.11 2.69 30.88
CA TYR A 82 12.17 1.57 30.98
C TYR A 82 10.79 1.95 30.40
N GLY A 83 10.14 0.99 29.73
CA GLY A 83 8.89 1.17 28.98
C GLY A 83 9.08 1.69 27.55
N GLN A 84 10.30 2.03 27.15
CA GLN A 84 10.59 2.63 25.84
C GLN A 84 10.43 1.63 24.69
N PHE A 85 10.49 0.32 24.94
CA PHE A 85 10.17 -0.68 23.92
C PHE A 85 8.67 -1.00 23.84
N GLY A 86 7.86 -0.26 24.60
CA GLY A 86 6.42 -0.47 24.72
C GLY A 86 6.06 -1.61 25.67
N GLU A 87 7.04 -2.13 26.41
CA GLU A 87 6.88 -3.22 27.35
C GLU A 87 6.17 -2.77 28.62
N ASN A 88 5.39 -3.67 29.20
CA ASN A 88 4.80 -3.47 30.53
C ASN A 88 5.80 -3.83 31.62
N PHE A 89 6.55 -4.92 31.45
CA PHE A 89 7.55 -5.35 32.42
C PHE A 89 8.94 -5.25 31.83
N THR A 90 9.76 -4.39 32.44
CA THR A 90 11.20 -4.44 32.21
C THR A 90 11.82 -5.36 33.24
N VAL A 91 12.57 -6.36 32.81
CA VAL A 91 13.08 -7.42 33.70
C VAL A 91 14.60 -7.56 33.64
N ASP A 92 15.19 -8.04 34.72
CA ASP A 92 16.56 -8.54 34.77
C ASP A 92 16.54 -10.07 34.69
N GLY A 93 17.27 -10.64 33.73
CA GLY A 93 17.14 -12.07 33.35
C GLY A 93 16.04 -12.33 32.32
N LEU A 94 15.62 -13.60 32.22
CA LEU A 94 14.64 -14.08 31.23
C LEU A 94 15.02 -13.76 29.76
N PRO A 95 16.22 -14.10 29.29
CA PRO A 95 16.61 -13.81 27.92
C PRO A 95 15.74 -14.61 26.92
N ASP A 96 15.49 -14.02 25.74
CA ASP A 96 14.61 -14.59 24.70
C ASP A 96 15.06 -15.98 24.21
N HIS A 97 16.31 -16.37 24.46
CA HIS A 97 16.87 -17.68 24.10
C HIS A 97 16.80 -18.74 25.21
N ASP A 98 16.34 -18.37 26.41
CA ASP A 98 16.11 -19.31 27.52
C ASP A 98 14.60 -19.47 27.81
N VAL A 99 13.82 -18.41 27.67
CA VAL A 99 12.37 -18.42 27.95
C VAL A 99 11.63 -19.21 26.89
N CYS A 100 10.81 -20.18 27.31
CA CYS A 100 10.02 -21.04 26.44
C CYS A 100 8.55 -20.62 26.36
N ILE A 101 7.92 -20.83 25.21
CA ILE A 101 6.47 -20.64 25.06
C ILE A 101 5.74 -21.66 25.94
N GLY A 102 4.82 -21.17 26.78
CA GLY A 102 4.13 -21.95 27.79
C GLY A 102 4.80 -21.97 29.16
N ASP A 103 5.99 -21.38 29.33
CA ASP A 103 6.57 -21.18 30.66
C ASP A 103 5.63 -20.37 31.55
N ARG A 104 5.55 -20.73 32.83
CA ARG A 104 4.72 -20.03 33.81
C ARG A 104 5.57 -19.38 34.87
N TYR A 105 5.31 -18.11 35.11
CA TYR A 105 6.04 -17.29 36.06
C TYR A 105 5.09 -16.69 37.09
N ARG A 106 5.47 -16.80 38.36
CA ARG A 106 4.86 -16.03 39.44
C ARG A 106 5.69 -14.76 39.67
N ILE A 107 5.01 -13.62 39.66
CA ILE A 107 5.60 -12.30 39.90
C ILE A 107 4.65 -11.58 40.86
N GLY A 108 5.16 -11.18 42.04
CA GLY A 108 4.31 -10.73 43.13
C GLY A 108 3.25 -11.79 43.47
N SER A 109 1.98 -11.39 43.45
CA SER A 109 0.84 -12.29 43.67
C SER A 109 0.20 -12.83 42.38
N ALA A 110 0.61 -12.34 41.21
CA ALA A 110 0.03 -12.72 39.91
C ALA A 110 0.76 -13.92 39.29
N LEU A 111 0.02 -14.72 38.50
CA LEU A 111 0.55 -15.85 37.73
C LEU A 111 0.38 -15.61 36.23
N PHE A 112 1.46 -15.84 35.49
CA PHE A 112 1.54 -15.58 34.06
C PHE A 112 1.93 -16.83 33.28
N GLU A 113 1.60 -16.85 31.99
CA GLU A 113 2.09 -17.85 31.04
C GLU A 113 2.59 -17.17 29.77
N VAL A 114 3.74 -17.60 29.23
CA VAL A 114 4.32 -17.10 27.98
C VAL A 114 3.52 -17.60 26.79
N THR A 115 3.07 -16.69 25.93
CA THR A 115 2.10 -17.01 24.87
C THR A 115 2.67 -16.88 23.47
N GLN A 116 3.57 -15.94 23.24
CA GLN A 116 4.14 -15.69 21.92
C GLN A 116 5.31 -14.71 21.99
N PRO A 117 6.21 -14.73 20.99
CA PRO A 117 7.11 -13.62 20.73
C PRO A 117 6.33 -12.33 20.42
N ARG A 118 7.01 -11.19 20.61
CA ARG A 118 6.50 -9.90 20.16
C ARG A 118 6.40 -9.88 18.63
N VAL A 119 5.25 -9.44 18.13
CA VAL A 119 5.11 -9.03 16.73
C VAL A 119 5.64 -7.60 16.60
N THR A 120 6.74 -7.41 15.88
CA THR A 120 7.40 -6.12 15.73
C THR A 120 6.65 -5.22 14.74
N CYS A 121 6.27 -4.01 15.16
CA CYS A 121 5.51 -3.07 14.33
C CYS A 121 6.20 -1.70 14.24
N TYR A 122 5.94 -0.95 13.17
CA TYR A 122 6.55 0.36 12.89
C TYR A 122 6.45 1.39 14.03
N ARG A 123 5.46 1.28 14.92
CA ARG A 123 5.27 2.18 16.08
C ARG A 123 6.48 2.23 17.00
N ILE A 124 7.25 1.13 17.11
CA ILE A 124 8.51 1.15 17.85
C ILE A 124 9.56 2.01 17.19
N GLY A 125 9.62 2.04 15.86
CA GLY A 125 10.53 2.91 15.12
C GLY A 125 10.20 4.38 15.35
N ILE A 126 8.92 4.72 15.48
CA ILE A 126 8.50 6.08 15.86
C ILE A 126 8.97 6.40 17.30
N ARG A 127 8.69 5.52 18.27
CA ARG A 127 9.08 5.73 19.68
C ARG A 127 10.58 5.85 19.87
N MET A 128 11.33 5.05 19.11
CA MET A 128 12.78 4.96 19.15
C MET A 128 13.46 6.00 18.27
N ASN A 129 12.72 6.75 17.46
CA ASN A 129 13.29 7.60 16.40
C ASN A 129 14.32 6.83 15.53
N GLU A 130 14.00 5.60 15.17
CA GLU A 130 14.81 4.72 14.31
C GLU A 130 13.84 3.89 13.44
N PRO A 131 13.58 4.32 12.19
CA PRO A 131 12.58 3.68 11.33
C PRO A 131 12.83 2.19 11.08
N ARG A 132 14.07 1.71 11.16
CA ARG A 132 14.43 0.30 10.94
C ARG A 132 14.19 -0.60 12.16
N MET A 133 13.79 -0.04 13.30
CA MET A 133 13.77 -0.74 14.58
C MET A 133 12.97 -2.05 14.55
N ALA A 134 11.83 -2.08 13.86
CA ALA A 134 11.04 -3.31 13.74
C ALA A 134 11.84 -4.45 13.07
N ALA A 135 12.53 -4.14 11.96
CA ALA A 135 13.38 -5.10 11.26
C ALA A 135 14.63 -5.48 12.08
N LEU A 136 15.24 -4.51 12.77
CA LEU A 136 16.42 -4.75 13.61
C LEU A 136 16.12 -5.72 14.76
N LEU A 137 14.96 -5.58 15.42
CA LEU A 137 14.54 -6.49 16.50
C LEU A 137 14.46 -7.95 16.05
N VAL A 138 13.94 -8.18 14.84
CA VAL A 138 13.88 -9.52 14.22
C VAL A 138 15.28 -9.99 13.84
N ALA A 139 16.05 -9.17 13.11
CA ALA A 139 17.37 -9.52 12.60
C ALA A 139 18.41 -9.79 13.70
N ARG A 140 18.20 -9.24 14.90
CA ARG A 140 19.06 -9.43 16.08
C ARG A 140 18.50 -10.43 17.09
N ALA A 141 17.39 -11.11 16.76
CA ALA A 141 16.72 -12.09 17.62
C ALA A 141 16.42 -11.56 19.03
N ARG A 142 15.95 -10.31 19.13
CA ARG A 142 15.58 -9.66 20.40
C ARG A 142 14.14 -9.11 20.37
N PRO A 143 13.12 -9.96 20.10
CA PRO A 143 11.75 -9.49 20.02
C PRO A 143 11.17 -9.09 21.39
N GLY A 144 11.59 -9.73 22.48
CA GLY A 144 10.76 -9.82 23.69
C GLY A 144 9.55 -10.73 23.50
N PHE A 145 8.73 -10.86 24.54
CA PHE A 145 7.61 -11.82 24.54
C PHE A 145 6.40 -11.32 25.32
N TYR A 146 5.25 -11.89 25.00
CA TYR A 146 3.99 -11.62 25.67
C TYR A 146 3.67 -12.68 26.72
N LEU A 147 3.00 -12.22 27.77
CA LEU A 147 2.38 -13.04 28.80
C LEU A 147 0.86 -12.87 28.75
N ARG A 148 0.13 -13.97 28.97
CA ARG A 148 -1.25 -13.93 29.47
C ARG A 148 -1.28 -14.05 30.97
N VAL A 149 -2.38 -13.59 31.57
CA VAL A 149 -2.60 -13.63 33.01
C VAL A 149 -3.49 -14.81 33.36
N LEU A 150 -2.96 -15.76 34.12
CA LEU A 150 -3.69 -16.93 34.62
C LEU A 150 -4.36 -16.65 35.96
N GLU A 151 -3.66 -15.95 36.85
CA GLU A 151 -4.18 -15.46 38.14
C GLU A 151 -3.93 -13.95 38.22
N GLU A 152 -5.00 -13.17 38.37
CA GLU A 152 -4.90 -11.74 38.61
C GLU A 152 -4.28 -11.47 39.98
N GLY A 153 -3.47 -10.41 40.09
CA GLY A 153 -2.76 -10.09 41.31
C GLY A 153 -2.02 -8.76 41.22
N GLN A 154 -1.34 -8.39 42.31
CA GLN A 154 -0.48 -7.22 42.36
C GLN A 154 0.97 -7.58 42.03
N VAL A 155 1.59 -6.68 41.27
CA VAL A 155 3.02 -6.71 40.94
C VAL A 155 3.65 -5.34 41.23
N GLU A 156 4.91 -5.33 41.64
CA GLU A 156 5.70 -4.11 41.80
C GLU A 156 7.15 -4.29 41.37
N ALA A 157 7.80 -3.17 41.04
CA ALA A 157 9.23 -3.18 40.79
C ALA A 157 9.98 -3.67 42.03
N GLY A 158 10.88 -4.63 41.85
CA GLY A 158 11.58 -5.33 42.92
C GLY A 158 11.12 -6.77 43.12
N ASP A 159 9.93 -7.14 42.64
CA ASP A 159 9.42 -8.50 42.73
C ASP A 159 10.36 -9.52 42.10
N GLU A 160 10.54 -10.65 42.79
CA GLU A 160 11.21 -11.82 42.23
C GLU A 160 10.33 -12.47 41.16
N ILE A 161 10.96 -12.91 40.07
CA ILE A 161 10.29 -13.66 39.02
C ILE A 161 10.65 -15.13 39.18
N VAL A 162 9.68 -15.93 39.63
CA VAL A 162 9.86 -17.35 39.92
C VAL A 162 9.18 -18.18 38.84
N GLN A 163 9.95 -19.01 38.14
CA GLN A 163 9.38 -20.00 37.22
C GLN A 163 8.71 -21.10 38.04
N VAL A 164 7.40 -21.29 37.85
CA VAL A 164 6.61 -22.29 38.58
C VAL A 164 6.26 -23.50 37.72
N ALA A 165 6.33 -23.37 36.39
CA ALA A 165 6.22 -24.49 35.46
C ALA A 165 6.97 -24.18 34.17
N SER A 166 7.50 -25.21 33.52
CA SER A 166 8.05 -25.11 32.18
C SER A 166 7.01 -25.39 31.11
N GLY A 167 7.13 -24.70 29.97
CA GLY A 167 6.28 -24.88 28.81
C GLY A 167 6.47 -26.25 28.15
N PRO A 168 5.41 -26.79 27.51
CA PRO A 168 5.54 -28.02 26.74
C PRO A 168 6.46 -27.78 25.53
N GLU A 169 7.09 -28.86 25.07
CA GLU A 169 8.05 -28.86 23.95
C GLU A 169 9.32 -28.02 24.15
N GLN A 170 9.42 -27.18 25.19
CA GLN A 170 10.61 -26.37 25.53
C GLN A 170 11.14 -25.59 24.31
N MET A 171 10.24 -24.95 23.55
CA MET A 171 10.64 -24.08 22.44
C MET A 171 10.77 -22.65 22.93
N THR A 172 11.95 -22.08 22.72
CA THR A 172 12.29 -20.74 23.16
C THR A 172 11.54 -19.68 22.34
N VAL A 173 11.37 -18.49 22.93
CA VAL A 173 10.84 -17.30 22.24
C VAL A 173 11.63 -17.03 20.97
N SER A 174 12.97 -17.15 21.03
CA SER A 174 13.84 -16.93 19.87
C SER A 174 13.65 -17.98 18.77
N GLU A 175 13.52 -19.26 19.11
CA GLU A 175 13.25 -20.33 18.14
C GLU A 175 11.90 -20.13 17.46
N VAL A 176 10.84 -19.83 18.22
CA VAL A 176 9.49 -19.59 17.66
C VAL A 176 9.49 -18.35 16.77
N ASN A 177 10.14 -17.26 17.18
CA ASN A 177 10.26 -16.04 16.39
C ASN A 177 11.04 -16.28 15.08
N ALA A 178 12.17 -16.97 15.16
CA ALA A 178 12.98 -17.32 14.00
C ALA A 178 12.20 -18.21 13.02
N LEU A 179 11.43 -19.16 13.54
CA LEU A 179 10.64 -20.09 12.73
C LEU A 179 9.57 -19.40 11.89
N LEU A 180 9.10 -18.21 12.27
CA LEU A 180 8.16 -17.44 11.46
C LEU A 180 8.87 -16.46 10.51
N TYR A 181 9.92 -15.78 10.97
CA TYR A 181 10.50 -14.63 10.26
C TYR A 181 11.77 -14.92 9.46
N LEU A 182 12.45 -16.05 9.67
CA LEU A 182 13.67 -16.42 8.94
C LEU A 182 13.38 -17.47 7.87
N PRO A 183 14.18 -17.53 6.77
CA PRO A 183 13.85 -18.34 5.58
C PRO A 183 13.81 -19.87 5.76
N SER A 184 14.20 -20.39 6.93
CA SER A 184 14.26 -21.83 7.20
C SER A 184 13.08 -22.24 8.04
N HIS A 185 12.23 -23.11 7.49
CA HIS A 185 11.02 -23.62 8.15
C HIS A 185 11.04 -25.15 8.23
N PRO A 186 11.87 -25.77 9.10
CA PRO A 186 11.93 -27.23 9.20
C PRO A 186 10.59 -27.78 9.68
N ARG A 187 9.99 -28.69 8.90
CA ARG A 187 8.68 -29.28 9.19
C ARG A 187 8.54 -29.77 10.63
N SER A 188 9.55 -30.47 11.14
CA SER A 188 9.57 -31.00 12.51
C SER A 188 9.50 -29.91 13.58
N GLN A 189 10.12 -28.75 13.34
CA GLN A 189 10.07 -27.61 14.28
C GLN A 189 8.70 -26.92 14.26
N ILE A 190 8.04 -26.86 13.09
CA ILE A 190 6.69 -26.30 12.99
C ILE A 190 5.66 -27.23 13.63
N GLU A 191 5.77 -28.54 13.42
CA GLU A 191 4.95 -29.53 14.11
C GLU A 191 5.15 -29.47 15.64
N ARG A 192 6.41 -29.34 16.09
CA ARG A 192 6.75 -29.11 17.51
C ARG A 192 6.06 -27.86 18.05
N ALA A 193 6.14 -26.73 17.34
CA ALA A 193 5.52 -25.48 17.78
C ALA A 193 3.99 -25.56 17.88
N LEU A 194 3.35 -26.29 16.97
CA LEU A 194 1.88 -26.51 16.98
C LEU A 194 1.40 -27.41 18.11
N ARG A 195 2.28 -28.18 18.76
CA ARG A 195 1.93 -28.97 19.95
C ARG A 195 1.88 -28.13 21.23
N ILE A 196 2.26 -26.85 21.18
CA ILE A 196 2.29 -25.94 22.33
C ILE A 196 0.94 -25.24 22.48
N PRO A 197 0.08 -25.60 23.46
CA PRO A 197 -1.27 -25.05 23.56
C PRO A 197 -1.31 -23.57 23.96
N ALA A 198 -0.25 -23.08 24.62
CA ALA A 198 -0.12 -21.69 25.03
C ALA A 198 0.19 -20.74 23.86
N LEU A 199 0.71 -21.28 22.74
CA LEU A 199 1.03 -20.47 21.56
C LEU A 199 -0.25 -19.84 21.01
N SER A 200 -0.25 -18.54 20.73
CA SER A 200 -1.49 -17.88 20.31
C SER A 200 -2.02 -18.36 18.95
N GLU A 201 -3.35 -18.32 18.77
CA GLU A 201 -4.02 -18.79 17.54
C GLU A 201 -3.48 -18.14 16.27
N GLY A 202 -3.07 -16.87 16.33
CA GLY A 202 -2.44 -16.20 15.19
C GLY A 202 -1.15 -16.89 14.75
N TRP A 203 -0.26 -17.21 15.69
CA TRP A 203 0.99 -17.92 15.41
C TRP A 203 0.73 -19.37 14.99
N GLN A 204 -0.20 -20.07 15.64
CA GLN A 204 -0.61 -21.42 15.23
C GLN A 204 -1.22 -21.43 13.81
N GLY A 205 -1.97 -20.39 13.44
CA GLY A 205 -2.48 -20.17 12.09
C GLY A 205 -1.34 -20.10 11.06
N SER A 206 -0.34 -19.24 11.30
CA SER A 206 0.83 -19.11 10.44
C SER A 206 1.61 -20.43 10.29
N PHE A 207 1.80 -21.17 11.38
CA PHE A 207 2.51 -22.45 11.37
C PHE A 207 1.72 -23.57 10.67
N ARG A 208 0.40 -23.64 10.84
CA ARG A 208 -0.45 -24.56 10.06
C ARG A 208 -0.37 -24.26 8.57
N ALA A 209 -0.37 -22.98 8.20
CA ALA A 209 -0.19 -22.56 6.82
C ALA A 209 1.16 -23.05 6.27
N LEU A 210 2.27 -22.84 6.98
CA LEU A 210 3.62 -23.33 6.61
C LEU A 210 3.71 -24.86 6.46
N LEU A 211 3.03 -25.63 7.32
CA LEU A 211 3.05 -27.11 7.21
C LEU A 211 2.33 -27.65 5.99
N ALA A 212 1.25 -27.00 5.56
CA ALA A 212 0.50 -27.41 4.37
C ALA A 212 1.39 -27.33 3.11
N GLN A 213 2.28 -26.34 3.05
CA GLN A 213 3.19 -26.04 1.94
C GLN A 213 4.26 -27.14 1.72
N SER A 214 4.67 -27.81 2.80
CA SER A 214 5.75 -28.81 2.76
C SER A 214 5.32 -30.20 2.26
N LYS A 215 4.00 -30.48 2.16
CA LYS A 215 3.48 -31.76 1.65
C LYS A 215 3.47 -31.85 0.12
N ASP A 216 3.46 -30.72 -0.59
CA ASP A 216 3.33 -30.66 -2.06
C ASP A 216 4.67 -30.69 -2.82
N ARG A 217 5.82 -30.71 -2.14
CA ARG A 217 7.13 -30.62 -2.79
C ARG A 217 7.70 -31.94 -3.35
N ASP A 218 7.05 -33.09 -3.11
CA ASP A 218 7.52 -34.40 -3.58
C ASP A 218 6.82 -34.93 -4.85
N ALA A 219 5.87 -34.17 -5.43
CA ALA A 219 5.17 -34.56 -6.64
C ALA A 219 5.58 -33.70 -7.85
N THR A 220 6.39 -34.31 -8.73
CA THR A 220 6.51 -34.04 -10.19
C THR A 220 7.18 -32.75 -10.70
N ARG A 221 8.35 -32.99 -11.32
CA ARG A 221 8.93 -32.23 -12.44
C ARG A 221 8.06 -32.39 -13.72
N ARG A 222 7.62 -31.30 -14.36
CA ARG A 222 7.72 -30.96 -15.81
C ARG A 222 6.64 -29.97 -16.32
N ASN A 223 7.12 -29.01 -17.11
CA ASN A 223 6.54 -27.83 -17.78
C ASN A 223 5.23 -28.02 -18.60
N ALA A 224 4.42 -26.96 -18.70
CA ALA A 224 3.93 -26.33 -19.95
C ALA A 224 2.94 -25.18 -19.65
N GLY A 225 3.22 -23.95 -20.12
CA GLY A 225 2.26 -22.83 -20.04
C GLY A 225 2.87 -21.45 -19.84
N LEU A 226 3.90 -21.09 -20.60
CA LEU A 226 4.35 -19.70 -20.73
C LEU A 226 3.98 -19.24 -22.13
N ASP A 227 2.90 -18.47 -22.23
CA ASP A 227 2.74 -17.51 -23.33
C ASP A 227 2.66 -16.11 -22.68
N PRO A 228 3.74 -15.32 -22.76
CA PRO A 228 3.78 -14.00 -22.14
C PRO A 228 3.06 -13.02 -23.06
N MET A 229 1.96 -12.42 -22.58
CA MET A 229 1.54 -11.13 -23.13
C MET A 229 2.64 -10.12 -22.80
N SER A 230 3.49 -9.91 -23.80
CA SER A 230 4.66 -9.03 -23.87
C SER A 230 4.38 -7.62 -23.32
N GLU A 231 4.89 -7.31 -22.12
CA GLU A 231 5.24 -5.93 -21.78
C GLU A 231 6.63 -5.64 -22.35
N SER A 232 6.69 -4.81 -23.39
CA SER A 232 7.95 -4.34 -23.94
C SER A 232 8.73 -3.53 -22.89
N PRO A 233 10.07 -3.63 -22.83
CA PRO A 233 10.88 -2.81 -21.95
C PRO A 233 10.64 -1.31 -22.23
N PRO A 234 10.75 -0.43 -21.22
CA PRO A 234 10.51 0.99 -21.38
C PRO A 234 11.46 1.59 -22.43
N ALA A 235 10.97 2.56 -23.20
CA ALA A 235 11.74 3.18 -24.29
C ALA A 235 13.09 3.79 -23.84
N TRP A 236 13.19 4.18 -22.56
CA TRP A 236 14.44 4.50 -21.88
C TRP A 236 14.35 4.21 -20.38
N THR A 237 15.51 4.07 -19.74
CA THR A 237 15.65 3.91 -18.29
C THR A 237 15.88 5.25 -17.59
N GLY A 238 15.38 5.41 -16.36
CA GLY A 238 15.59 6.62 -15.58
C GLY A 238 14.77 7.82 -16.08
N PHE A 239 15.31 9.00 -15.86
CA PHE A 239 14.70 10.28 -16.25
C PHE A 239 15.44 10.88 -17.45
N ARG A 240 14.66 11.49 -18.35
CA ARG A 240 15.16 12.21 -19.54
C ARG A 240 14.76 13.69 -19.45
N PRO A 241 15.67 14.63 -19.75
CA PRO A 241 15.36 16.05 -19.72
C PRO A 241 14.43 16.45 -20.88
N VAL A 242 13.39 17.20 -20.57
CA VAL A 242 12.44 17.78 -21.51
C VAL A 242 12.26 19.26 -21.23
N ARG A 243 12.06 20.05 -22.29
CA ARG A 243 11.79 21.49 -22.19
C ARG A 243 10.30 21.75 -22.27
N VAL A 244 9.81 22.67 -21.45
CA VAL A 244 8.44 23.19 -21.55
C VAL A 244 8.35 24.08 -22.78
N MET A 245 7.78 23.57 -23.86
CA MET A 245 7.56 24.29 -25.11
C MET A 245 6.35 25.23 -25.02
N HIS A 246 5.27 24.76 -24.40
CA HIS A 246 4.06 25.54 -24.18
C HIS A 246 3.42 25.25 -22.83
N LYS A 247 2.69 26.24 -22.31
CA LYS A 247 1.88 26.18 -21.10
C LYS A 247 0.49 26.74 -21.44
N ILE A 248 -0.54 25.90 -21.41
CA ILE A 248 -1.89 26.20 -21.95
C ILE A 248 -2.95 26.03 -20.86
N ARG A 249 -3.71 27.08 -20.57
CA ARG A 249 -4.81 27.03 -19.60
C ARG A 249 -6.04 26.37 -20.23
N GLU A 250 -6.36 25.15 -19.83
CA GLU A 250 -7.47 24.35 -20.39
C GLU A 250 -8.80 24.64 -19.68
N SER A 251 -8.75 25.00 -18.40
CA SER A 251 -9.89 25.42 -17.59
C SER A 251 -9.40 26.26 -16.41
N ILE A 252 -10.29 26.76 -15.54
CA ILE A 252 -9.87 27.53 -14.35
C ILE A 252 -8.95 26.73 -13.42
N SER A 253 -9.03 25.40 -13.46
CA SER A 253 -8.25 24.51 -12.59
C SER A 253 -7.28 23.60 -13.32
N VAL A 254 -7.27 23.53 -14.65
CA VAL A 254 -6.42 22.62 -15.42
C VAL A 254 -5.46 23.39 -16.34
N MET A 255 -4.18 22.99 -16.28
CA MET A 255 -3.09 23.54 -17.09
C MET A 255 -2.39 22.43 -17.84
N SER A 256 -2.22 22.57 -19.15
CA SER A 256 -1.41 21.67 -19.98
C SER A 256 0.02 22.18 -20.10
N LEU A 257 0.99 21.26 -20.00
CA LEU A 257 2.37 21.48 -20.42
C LEU A 257 2.65 20.65 -21.67
N VAL A 258 3.23 21.30 -22.69
CA VAL A 258 3.77 20.63 -23.88
C VAL A 258 5.27 20.50 -23.71
N LEU A 259 5.77 19.27 -23.78
CA LEU A 259 7.12 18.88 -23.36
C LEU A 259 7.88 18.29 -24.55
N GLU A 260 8.93 18.99 -25.00
CA GLU A 260 9.80 18.55 -26.09
C GLU A 260 11.14 17.98 -25.55
N PRO A 261 11.79 17.04 -26.24
CA PRO A 261 13.08 16.52 -25.80
C PRO A 261 14.19 17.58 -25.92
N VAL A 262 15.13 17.60 -24.96
CA VAL A 262 16.32 18.49 -25.04
C VAL A 262 17.44 17.89 -25.88
N ASP A 263 17.52 16.56 -25.92
CA ASP A 263 18.66 15.75 -26.38
C ASP A 263 18.37 14.96 -27.68
N GLY A 264 17.36 15.35 -28.46
CA GLY A 264 17.04 14.70 -29.73
C GLY A 264 15.84 15.30 -30.44
N PRO A 265 15.46 14.77 -31.63
CA PRO A 265 14.39 15.37 -32.42
C PRO A 265 12.97 14.93 -32.00
N ARG A 266 12.83 13.86 -31.20
CA ARG A 266 11.52 13.32 -30.79
C ARG A 266 11.57 12.47 -29.52
N LEU A 267 10.45 12.41 -28.82
CA LEU A 267 10.16 11.41 -27.79
C LEU A 267 9.64 10.11 -28.43
N ALA A 268 9.63 9.02 -27.66
CA ALA A 268 9.12 7.73 -28.13
C ALA A 268 7.59 7.78 -28.29
N ALA A 269 7.01 7.00 -29.18
CA ALA A 269 5.55 6.93 -29.27
C ALA A 269 4.99 6.28 -27.99
N ALA A 270 4.05 6.95 -27.33
CA ALA A 270 3.31 6.40 -26.20
C ALA A 270 2.04 5.70 -26.68
N LEU A 271 1.61 4.66 -25.96
CA LEU A 271 0.29 4.08 -26.19
C LEU A 271 -0.80 5.00 -25.62
N PRO A 272 -1.96 5.17 -26.29
CA PRO A 272 -3.02 6.06 -25.83
C PRO A 272 -3.54 5.62 -24.46
N GLY A 273 -3.46 6.52 -23.47
CA GLY A 273 -3.81 6.26 -22.07
C GLY A 273 -2.61 6.04 -21.13
N GLN A 274 -1.39 5.92 -21.65
CA GLN A 274 -0.19 5.89 -20.81
C GLN A 274 0.08 7.22 -20.11
N PHE A 275 0.89 7.16 -19.06
CA PHE A 275 1.37 8.30 -18.31
C PHE A 275 2.90 8.39 -18.31
N VAL A 276 3.39 9.57 -17.98
CA VAL A 276 4.80 9.80 -17.61
C VAL A 276 4.88 10.21 -16.15
N VAL A 277 6.04 10.00 -15.53
CA VAL A 277 6.35 10.57 -14.22
C VAL A 277 7.25 11.76 -14.37
N LEU A 278 6.78 12.88 -13.85
CA LEU A 278 7.50 14.14 -13.78
C LEU A 278 8.26 14.19 -12.46
N ARG A 279 9.57 14.42 -12.53
CA ARG A 279 10.43 14.69 -11.38
C ARG A 279 10.57 16.21 -11.23
N LEU A 280 10.09 16.74 -10.11
CA LEU A 280 10.10 18.16 -9.79
C LEU A 280 11.12 18.44 -8.69
N GLN A 281 12.19 19.16 -9.04
CA GLN A 281 13.16 19.69 -8.10
C GLN A 281 12.73 21.11 -7.70
N MET A 282 11.97 21.25 -6.60
CA MET A 282 11.40 22.56 -6.24
C MET A 282 12.42 23.56 -5.71
N THR A 283 13.42 23.07 -4.98
CA THR A 283 14.61 23.82 -4.54
C THR A 283 15.82 22.91 -4.61
N PRO A 284 17.05 23.43 -4.79
CA PRO A 284 18.26 22.60 -4.89
C PRO A 284 18.47 21.62 -3.72
N ASP A 285 18.07 22.02 -2.51
CA ASP A 285 18.33 21.26 -1.28
C ASP A 285 17.16 20.35 -0.84
N ALA A 286 16.00 20.42 -1.50
CA ALA A 286 14.84 19.59 -1.15
C ALA A 286 14.85 18.25 -1.89
N PRO A 287 14.26 17.18 -1.33
CA PRO A 287 14.02 15.96 -2.09
C PRO A 287 13.12 16.21 -3.30
N ALA A 288 13.46 15.63 -4.45
CA ALA A 288 12.64 15.72 -5.65
C ALA A 288 11.25 15.12 -5.41
N ILE A 289 10.21 15.80 -5.91
CA ILE A 289 8.84 15.31 -5.85
C ILE A 289 8.49 14.66 -7.18
N MET A 290 8.06 13.40 -7.14
CA MET A 290 7.63 12.66 -8.32
C MET A 290 6.10 12.60 -8.41
N ARG A 291 5.54 12.90 -9.59
CA ARG A 291 4.10 12.78 -9.86
C ARG A 291 3.84 12.17 -11.22
N SER A 292 2.86 11.26 -11.27
CA SER A 292 2.37 10.66 -12.51
C SER A 292 1.34 11.58 -13.16
N TYR A 293 1.45 11.79 -14.48
CA TYR A 293 0.47 12.51 -15.28
C TYR A 293 0.22 11.75 -16.57
N SER A 294 -1.04 11.39 -16.83
CA SER A 294 -1.46 10.80 -18.09
C SER A 294 -1.15 11.74 -19.25
N LEU A 295 -0.69 11.15 -20.34
CA LEU A 295 -0.50 11.88 -21.59
C LEU A 295 -1.88 12.19 -22.15
N SER A 296 -2.11 13.47 -22.46
CA SER A 296 -3.40 13.98 -22.94
C SER A 296 -3.34 14.42 -24.41
N GLY A 297 -2.16 14.47 -25.02
CA GLY A 297 -1.95 14.91 -26.40
C GLY A 297 -2.15 13.82 -27.44
N GLU A 298 -1.94 14.20 -28.69
CA GLU A 298 -1.99 13.30 -29.84
C GLU A 298 -0.85 12.26 -29.77
N PRO A 299 -1.15 10.95 -29.90
CA PRO A 299 -0.13 9.92 -29.92
C PRO A 299 0.78 10.04 -31.15
N GLY A 300 2.09 9.92 -30.95
CA GLY A 300 3.08 9.88 -32.04
C GLY A 300 3.72 11.23 -32.39
N GLU A 301 3.22 12.33 -31.82
CA GLU A 301 3.88 13.63 -31.87
C GLU A 301 5.31 13.58 -31.30
N PRO A 302 6.23 14.45 -31.75
CA PRO A 302 7.61 14.46 -31.26
C PRO A 302 7.74 14.98 -29.82
N TYR A 303 6.66 15.53 -29.27
CA TYR A 303 6.52 16.05 -27.91
C TYR A 303 5.39 15.34 -27.16
N TYR A 304 5.34 15.52 -25.85
CA TYR A 304 4.24 15.04 -25.00
C TYR A 304 3.41 16.20 -24.49
N ARG A 305 2.09 16.02 -24.36
CA ARG A 305 1.23 16.91 -23.57
C ARG A 305 0.81 16.19 -22.29
N ILE A 306 1.04 16.82 -21.14
CA ILE A 306 0.44 16.44 -19.85
C ILE A 306 -0.49 17.54 -19.41
N SER A 307 -1.58 17.20 -18.71
CA SER A 307 -2.51 18.20 -18.18
C SER A 307 -2.74 18.00 -16.70
N VAL A 308 -2.54 19.08 -15.94
CA VAL A 308 -2.39 19.07 -14.49
C VAL A 308 -3.52 19.89 -13.89
N LYS A 309 -4.31 19.25 -13.03
CA LYS A 309 -5.29 19.96 -12.21
C LYS A 309 -4.60 20.56 -10.98
N ARG A 310 -4.89 21.83 -10.70
CA ARG A 310 -4.50 22.52 -9.47
C ARG A 310 -5.31 21.99 -8.30
N GLU A 311 -4.66 21.20 -7.44
CA GLU A 311 -5.24 20.77 -6.17
C GLU A 311 -4.96 21.81 -5.07
N ILE A 312 -5.97 22.12 -4.24
CA ILE A 312 -5.90 23.18 -3.21
C ILE A 312 -4.70 23.00 -2.27
N GLN A 313 -4.37 21.74 -1.94
CA GLN A 313 -3.24 21.38 -1.07
C GLN A 313 -2.12 20.66 -1.85
N GLY A 314 -2.16 20.69 -3.18
CA GLY A 314 -1.24 19.97 -4.04
C GLY A 314 0.05 20.75 -4.28
N VAL A 315 1.11 20.42 -3.54
CA VAL A 315 2.43 21.07 -3.67
C VAL A 315 2.97 21.02 -5.10
N ALA A 316 2.88 19.86 -5.76
CA ALA A 316 3.37 19.68 -7.13
C ALA A 316 2.53 20.42 -8.18
N SER A 317 1.19 20.32 -8.08
CA SER A 317 0.30 21.00 -9.01
C SER A 317 0.37 22.52 -8.87
N ALA A 318 0.50 23.02 -7.64
CA ALA A 318 0.72 24.44 -7.38
C ALA A 318 2.07 24.91 -7.95
N TYR A 319 3.15 24.14 -7.76
CA TYR A 319 4.46 24.47 -8.34
C TYR A 319 4.42 24.53 -9.88
N ILE A 320 3.79 23.55 -10.53
CA ILE A 320 3.63 23.54 -12.00
C ILE A 320 2.87 24.77 -12.48
N ASP A 321 1.78 25.11 -11.80
CA ASP A 321 0.93 26.22 -12.19
C ASP A 321 1.57 27.59 -11.90
N ASP A 322 2.25 27.74 -10.75
CA ASP A 322 2.76 29.04 -10.27
C ASP A 322 4.22 29.33 -10.65
N ARG A 323 5.04 28.31 -10.92
CA ARG A 323 6.52 28.45 -10.98
C ARG A 323 7.16 27.91 -12.25
N VAL A 324 6.57 26.89 -12.87
CA VAL A 324 7.09 26.33 -14.13
C VAL A 324 6.73 27.28 -15.26
N GLU A 325 7.73 27.71 -16.03
CA GLU A 325 7.60 28.62 -17.16
C GLU A 325 7.99 27.96 -18.49
N ILE A 326 7.59 28.59 -19.59
CA ILE A 326 8.04 28.19 -20.93
C ILE A 326 9.57 28.33 -20.99
N GLY A 327 10.25 27.29 -21.50
CA GLY A 327 11.69 27.21 -21.58
C GLY A 327 12.36 26.45 -20.43
N ASP A 328 11.65 26.22 -19.31
CA ASP A 328 12.17 25.41 -18.21
C ASP A 328 12.47 23.99 -18.64
N VAL A 329 13.53 23.41 -18.06
CA VAL A 329 13.89 22.01 -18.26
C VAL A 329 13.39 21.20 -17.06
N LEU A 330 12.53 20.25 -17.35
CA LEU A 330 11.99 19.27 -16.41
C LEU A 330 12.51 17.88 -16.77
N GLU A 331 12.23 16.90 -15.93
CA GLU A 331 12.68 15.53 -16.12
C GLU A 331 11.50 14.57 -16.11
N ILE A 332 11.39 13.73 -17.14
CA ILE A 332 10.32 12.75 -17.28
C ILE A 332 10.81 11.33 -17.46
N SER A 333 9.99 10.38 -17.03
CA SER A 333 10.14 8.97 -17.38
C SER A 333 9.77 8.67 -18.83
N ALA A 334 10.13 7.47 -19.30
CA ALA A 334 9.47 6.85 -20.43
C ALA A 334 7.95 6.68 -20.15
N PRO A 335 7.09 6.69 -21.20
CA PRO A 335 5.68 6.34 -21.06
C PRO A 335 5.50 4.95 -20.45
N ARG A 336 4.54 4.84 -19.53
CA ARG A 336 4.22 3.61 -18.80
C ARG A 336 2.72 3.54 -18.52
N GLY A 337 2.27 2.37 -18.07
CA GLY A 337 0.87 2.12 -17.71
C GLY A 337 0.20 1.13 -18.66
N SER A 338 -0.75 0.37 -18.11
CA SER A 338 -1.52 -0.67 -18.80
C SER A 338 -2.95 -0.23 -19.14
N PHE A 339 -3.37 0.96 -18.69
CA PHE A 339 -4.63 1.58 -19.08
C PHE A 339 -4.52 2.15 -20.49
N THR A 340 -4.50 1.26 -21.48
CA THR A 340 -4.28 1.63 -22.88
C THR A 340 -5.46 1.26 -23.76
N LEU A 341 -5.64 2.04 -24.82
CA LEU A 341 -6.62 1.74 -25.86
C LEU A 341 -6.34 0.37 -26.47
N ARG A 342 -7.30 -0.56 -26.34
CA ARG A 342 -7.18 -1.94 -26.81
C ARG A 342 -7.63 -2.03 -28.27
N PRO A 343 -6.93 -2.82 -29.09
CA PRO A 343 -7.36 -3.10 -30.45
C PRO A 343 -8.71 -3.85 -30.43
N GLY A 344 -9.50 -3.67 -31.49
CA GLY A 344 -10.80 -4.34 -31.63
C GLY A 344 -11.77 -3.54 -32.50
N ASN A 345 -12.94 -4.14 -32.77
CA ASN A 345 -13.97 -3.56 -33.64
C ASN A 345 -15.28 -3.22 -32.91
N GLY A 346 -15.41 -3.60 -31.63
CA GLY A 346 -16.62 -3.35 -30.83
C GLY A 346 -16.73 -1.90 -30.35
N PRO A 347 -17.88 -1.49 -29.79
CA PRO A 347 -18.06 -0.15 -29.25
C PRO A 347 -17.03 0.21 -28.19
N ILE A 348 -16.64 1.48 -28.11
CA ILE A 348 -15.79 2.04 -27.07
C ILE A 348 -16.60 3.04 -26.28
N VAL A 349 -16.54 2.95 -24.96
CA VAL A 349 -17.16 3.92 -24.06
C VAL A 349 -16.09 4.57 -23.20
N LEU A 350 -15.82 5.84 -23.47
CA LEU A 350 -14.86 6.69 -22.76
C LEU A 350 -15.59 7.49 -21.67
N LEU A 351 -15.51 7.01 -20.44
CA LEU A 351 -16.14 7.59 -19.25
C LEU A 351 -15.12 8.38 -18.44
N SER A 352 -15.39 9.66 -18.19
CA SER A 352 -14.51 10.46 -17.35
C SER A 352 -15.20 11.49 -16.49
N ALA A 353 -14.52 11.92 -15.43
CA ALA A 353 -14.95 13.06 -14.62
C ALA A 353 -13.78 13.99 -14.28
N GLY A 354 -13.96 15.29 -14.53
CA GLY A 354 -12.94 16.32 -14.34
C GLY A 354 -11.63 15.98 -15.06
N VAL A 355 -10.48 16.13 -14.38
CA VAL A 355 -9.15 15.84 -14.97
C VAL A 355 -8.93 14.36 -15.34
N GLY A 356 -9.81 13.45 -14.92
CA GLY A 356 -9.82 12.06 -15.40
C GLY A 356 -10.08 11.94 -16.91
N SER A 357 -10.41 13.03 -17.60
CA SER A 357 -10.47 13.08 -19.07
C SER A 357 -9.12 12.90 -19.76
N THR A 358 -8.00 13.13 -19.06
CA THR A 358 -6.65 13.13 -19.64
C THR A 358 -6.23 11.84 -20.35
N PRO A 359 -6.35 10.63 -19.78
CA PRO A 359 -5.98 9.41 -20.50
C PRO A 359 -6.97 9.09 -21.62
N VAL A 360 -8.26 9.38 -21.43
CA VAL A 360 -9.29 9.03 -22.42
C VAL A 360 -9.35 9.99 -23.59
N ILE A 361 -8.93 11.26 -23.45
CA ILE A 361 -8.77 12.15 -24.60
C ILE A 361 -7.59 11.73 -25.49
N ALA A 362 -6.51 11.18 -24.93
CA ALA A 362 -5.44 10.58 -25.74
C ALA A 362 -5.95 9.35 -26.52
N MET A 363 -6.86 8.56 -25.95
CA MET A 363 -7.54 7.49 -26.68
C MET A 363 -8.44 8.05 -27.79
N LEU A 364 -9.15 9.14 -27.54
CA LEU A 364 -9.99 9.80 -28.54
C LEU A 364 -9.15 10.35 -29.71
N HIS A 365 -8.01 10.97 -29.43
CA HIS A 365 -7.01 11.37 -30.43
C HIS A 365 -6.60 10.20 -31.32
N ALA A 366 -6.23 9.06 -30.72
CA ALA A 366 -5.83 7.88 -31.46
C ALA A 366 -6.94 7.34 -32.39
N LEU A 367 -8.18 7.38 -31.92
CA LEU A 367 -9.35 6.95 -32.70
C LEU A 367 -9.62 7.90 -33.87
N ALA A 368 -9.55 9.21 -33.64
CA ALA A 368 -9.77 10.23 -34.67
C ALA A 368 -8.65 10.19 -35.73
N ALA A 369 -7.38 10.15 -35.32
CA ALA A 369 -6.23 10.10 -36.22
C ALA A 369 -6.23 8.87 -37.14
N THR A 370 -6.85 7.76 -36.71
CA THR A 370 -7.01 6.54 -37.51
C THR A 370 -8.33 6.47 -38.28
N GLY A 371 -9.22 7.46 -38.15
CA GLY A 371 -10.56 7.46 -38.74
C GLY A 371 -11.38 6.24 -38.31
N SER A 372 -11.32 5.89 -37.02
CA SER A 372 -11.89 4.64 -36.51
C SER A 372 -13.37 4.49 -36.88
N THR A 373 -13.74 3.31 -37.38
CA THR A 373 -15.13 2.96 -37.73
C THR A 373 -15.91 2.37 -36.55
N ARG A 374 -15.25 2.24 -35.38
CA ARG A 374 -15.87 1.79 -34.14
C ARG A 374 -16.94 2.80 -33.71
N GLU A 375 -17.95 2.31 -33.01
CA GLU A 375 -18.88 3.19 -32.31
C GLU A 375 -18.20 3.74 -31.06
N VAL A 376 -18.10 5.07 -30.94
CA VAL A 376 -17.34 5.75 -29.87
C VAL A 376 -18.28 6.62 -29.05
N TRP A 377 -18.33 6.37 -27.75
CA TRP A 377 -19.12 7.13 -26.78
C TRP A 377 -18.19 7.96 -25.89
N TRP A 378 -18.31 9.29 -25.96
CA TRP A 378 -17.66 10.23 -25.04
C TRP A 378 -18.65 10.66 -23.96
N LEU A 379 -18.44 10.22 -22.73
CA LEU A 379 -19.35 10.47 -21.62
C LEU A 379 -18.58 11.13 -20.48
N HIS A 380 -18.83 12.42 -20.25
CA HIS A 380 -18.00 13.25 -19.37
C HIS A 380 -18.81 13.98 -18.28
N GLY A 381 -18.29 13.98 -17.05
CA GLY A 381 -18.80 14.78 -15.95
C GLY A 381 -17.85 15.94 -15.58
N ALA A 382 -18.38 17.15 -15.48
CA ALA A 382 -17.67 18.30 -14.89
C ALA A 382 -18.56 19.00 -13.85
N ARG A 383 -18.01 19.98 -13.13
CA ARG A 383 -18.81 20.80 -12.20
C ARG A 383 -19.64 21.83 -12.96
N CYS A 384 -18.97 22.63 -13.78
CA CYS A 384 -19.52 23.70 -14.59
C CYS A 384 -18.64 23.94 -15.82
N GLY A 385 -19.03 24.87 -16.68
CA GLY A 385 -18.29 25.23 -17.89
C GLY A 385 -16.87 25.70 -17.61
N HIS A 386 -16.65 26.49 -16.56
CA HIS A 386 -15.32 27.00 -16.21
C HIS A 386 -14.35 25.90 -15.73
N GLU A 387 -14.85 24.75 -15.27
CA GLU A 387 -14.03 23.59 -14.87
C GLU A 387 -13.90 22.54 -15.99
N HIS A 388 -14.67 22.62 -17.07
CA HIS A 388 -14.69 21.64 -18.16
C HIS A 388 -13.50 21.83 -19.12
N ALA A 389 -12.42 21.10 -18.87
CA ALA A 389 -11.25 21.07 -19.74
C ALA A 389 -11.51 20.34 -21.07
N PHE A 390 -10.86 20.80 -22.15
CA PHE A 390 -10.86 20.18 -23.49
C PHE A 390 -12.20 20.15 -24.24
N ALA A 391 -13.24 20.85 -23.77
CA ALA A 391 -14.58 20.76 -24.36
C ALA A 391 -14.61 21.00 -25.88
N GLN A 392 -13.87 22.01 -26.36
CA GLN A 392 -13.79 22.31 -27.79
C GLN A 392 -12.98 21.27 -28.56
N GLU A 393 -11.84 20.86 -28.01
CA GLU A 393 -10.96 19.86 -28.62
C GLU A 393 -11.68 18.52 -28.83
N VAL A 394 -12.42 18.06 -27.82
CA VAL A 394 -13.24 16.85 -27.92
C VAL A 394 -14.31 16.99 -29.02
N ARG A 395 -15.02 18.12 -29.08
CA ARG A 395 -16.02 18.35 -30.14
C ARG A 395 -15.42 18.30 -31.53
N ASP A 396 -14.19 18.77 -31.69
CA ASP A 396 -13.50 18.73 -32.98
C ASP A 396 -13.06 17.31 -33.34
N LEU A 397 -12.47 16.56 -32.40
CA LEU A 397 -12.09 15.15 -32.61
C LEU A 397 -13.28 14.24 -32.95
N LEU A 398 -14.44 14.47 -32.32
CA LEU A 398 -15.63 13.65 -32.57
C LEU A 398 -16.20 13.86 -33.99
N LYS A 399 -15.93 14.99 -34.67
CA LYS A 399 -16.36 15.22 -36.05
C LYS A 399 -15.64 14.32 -37.04
N ASP A 400 -14.41 13.90 -36.72
CA ASP A 400 -13.60 13.03 -37.56
C ASP A 400 -13.98 11.54 -37.38
N LEU A 401 -14.91 11.24 -36.47
CA LEU A 401 -15.39 9.89 -36.18
C LEU A 401 -16.82 9.68 -36.72
N PRO A 402 -17.04 8.73 -37.65
CA PRO A 402 -18.32 8.56 -38.33
C PRO A 402 -19.44 8.03 -37.43
N ARG A 403 -19.09 7.38 -36.30
CA ARG A 403 -20.03 6.77 -35.35
C ARG A 403 -19.73 7.23 -33.93
N SER A 404 -19.71 8.54 -33.73
CA SER A 404 -19.43 9.15 -32.42
C SER A 404 -20.72 9.63 -31.74
N HIS A 405 -20.74 9.49 -30.41
CA HIS A 405 -21.79 9.95 -29.52
C HIS A 405 -21.13 10.71 -28.36
N SER A 406 -21.75 11.79 -27.89
CA SER A 406 -21.25 12.56 -26.76
C SER A 406 -22.37 12.90 -25.79
N HIS A 407 -22.08 12.85 -24.50
CA HIS A 407 -22.93 13.39 -23.44
C HIS A 407 -22.10 13.96 -22.30
N VAL A 408 -22.38 15.21 -21.94
CA VAL A 408 -21.69 15.97 -20.89
C VAL A 408 -22.67 16.31 -19.77
N SER A 409 -22.31 15.94 -18.53
CA SER A 409 -23.09 16.29 -17.34
C SER A 409 -22.39 17.31 -16.48
N TYR A 410 -23.10 18.38 -16.08
CA TYR A 410 -22.61 19.37 -15.12
C TYR A 410 -23.29 19.19 -13.77
N SER A 411 -22.51 18.89 -12.73
CA SER A 411 -23.08 18.65 -11.39
C SER A 411 -23.50 19.92 -10.65
N THR A 412 -22.86 21.05 -10.96
CA THR A 412 -23.15 22.37 -10.39
C THR A 412 -22.98 23.44 -11.48
N PRO A 413 -23.84 23.45 -12.53
CA PRO A 413 -23.70 24.38 -13.65
C PRO A 413 -23.75 25.83 -13.18
N ASP A 414 -22.90 26.67 -13.77
CA ASP A 414 -22.90 28.10 -13.53
C ASP A 414 -24.12 28.75 -14.18
N ARG A 415 -24.46 29.96 -13.76
CA ARG A 415 -25.59 30.71 -14.33
C ARG A 415 -25.44 30.99 -15.83
N GLU A 416 -24.20 31.04 -16.31
CA GLU A 416 -23.87 31.30 -17.71
C GLU A 416 -23.84 30.03 -18.57
N ASP A 417 -23.82 28.84 -17.94
CA ASP A 417 -23.81 27.56 -18.64
C ASP A 417 -25.18 27.28 -19.28
N ARG A 418 -25.19 26.93 -20.57
CA ARG A 418 -26.42 26.65 -21.32
C ARG A 418 -26.56 25.16 -21.61
N GLN A 419 -27.61 24.56 -21.06
CA GLN A 419 -27.98 23.18 -21.37
C GLN A 419 -28.33 23.03 -22.87
N GLY A 420 -27.87 21.96 -23.50
CA GLY A 420 -27.96 21.69 -24.94
C GLY A 420 -26.89 22.35 -25.79
N LEU A 421 -26.00 23.15 -25.19
CA LEU A 421 -24.86 23.77 -25.89
C LEU A 421 -23.54 23.50 -25.16
N ASP A 422 -23.48 23.87 -23.87
CA ASP A 422 -22.28 23.76 -23.05
C ASP A 422 -22.24 22.40 -22.31
N PHE A 423 -23.41 21.85 -21.98
CA PHE A 423 -23.60 20.53 -21.37
C PHE A 423 -24.99 19.97 -21.71
N ASP A 424 -25.21 18.67 -21.51
CA ASP A 424 -26.43 17.96 -21.91
C ASP A 424 -27.41 17.72 -20.74
N SER A 425 -26.90 17.43 -19.54
CA SER A 425 -27.72 17.21 -18.35
C SER A 425 -27.13 17.80 -17.07
N ALA A 426 -27.99 18.31 -16.19
CA ALA A 426 -27.58 18.71 -14.84
C ALA A 426 -27.47 17.48 -13.92
N GLY A 427 -26.54 17.53 -12.97
CA GLY A 427 -26.25 16.45 -12.03
C GLY A 427 -24.95 15.70 -12.34
N HIS A 428 -24.66 14.68 -11.55
CA HIS A 428 -23.52 13.81 -11.79
C HIS A 428 -23.83 12.82 -12.91
N LEU A 429 -22.84 12.53 -13.74
CA LEU A 429 -22.92 11.41 -14.69
C LEU A 429 -23.06 10.10 -13.90
N ASN A 430 -24.09 9.31 -14.20
CA ASN A 430 -24.47 8.09 -13.49
C ASN A 430 -25.00 7.03 -14.46
N ILE A 431 -25.34 5.86 -13.94
CA ILE A 431 -25.81 4.73 -14.77
C ILE A 431 -27.15 5.01 -15.45
N GLU A 432 -28.01 5.82 -14.83
CA GLU A 432 -29.31 6.20 -15.39
C GLU A 432 -29.15 6.99 -16.69
N VAL A 433 -28.16 7.90 -16.75
CA VAL A 433 -27.82 8.61 -17.99
C VAL A 433 -27.37 7.63 -19.09
N LEU A 434 -26.49 6.67 -18.77
CA LEU A 434 -26.03 5.67 -19.73
C LEU A 434 -27.18 4.80 -20.26
N GLN A 435 -28.14 4.46 -19.40
CA GLN A 435 -29.33 3.70 -19.78
C GLN A 435 -30.27 4.52 -20.67
N GLN A 436 -30.48 5.81 -20.37
CA GLN A 436 -31.30 6.71 -21.19
C GLN A 436 -30.72 6.96 -22.58
N LEU A 437 -29.39 6.90 -22.69
CA LEU A 437 -28.66 7.04 -23.95
C LEU A 437 -28.54 5.73 -24.73
N ASP A 438 -29.07 4.62 -24.22
CA ASP A 438 -28.97 3.28 -24.82
C ASP A 438 -27.51 2.85 -25.12
N VAL A 439 -26.57 3.18 -24.21
CA VAL A 439 -25.15 2.83 -24.37
C VAL A 439 -24.97 1.31 -24.46
N PRO A 440 -24.20 0.78 -25.43
CA PRO A 440 -24.09 -0.66 -25.65
C PRO A 440 -23.30 -1.36 -24.54
N ARG A 441 -23.97 -2.25 -23.79
CA ARG A 441 -23.39 -3.06 -22.70
C ARG A 441 -22.25 -3.99 -23.10
N HIS A 442 -22.16 -4.34 -24.38
CA HIS A 442 -21.10 -5.18 -24.94
C HIS A 442 -19.88 -4.38 -25.43
N GLY A 443 -19.84 -3.07 -25.15
CA GLY A 443 -18.70 -2.21 -25.44
C GLY A 443 -17.52 -2.43 -24.49
N THR A 444 -16.37 -1.87 -24.86
CA THR A 444 -15.19 -1.76 -23.99
C THR A 444 -15.24 -0.42 -23.26
N PHE A 445 -15.30 -0.45 -21.93
CA PHE A 445 -15.46 0.72 -21.08
C PHE A 445 -14.10 1.16 -20.52
N TYR A 446 -13.79 2.44 -20.66
CA TYR A 446 -12.62 3.10 -20.08
C TYR A 446 -13.09 4.16 -19.10
N LEU A 447 -12.86 3.94 -17.82
CA LEU A 447 -13.37 4.76 -16.73
C LEU A 447 -12.21 5.44 -15.98
N CYS A 448 -12.24 6.77 -15.87
CA CYS A 448 -11.24 7.51 -15.10
C CYS A 448 -11.82 8.78 -14.45
N GLY A 449 -11.59 8.97 -13.14
CA GLY A 449 -12.13 10.10 -12.40
C GLY A 449 -11.91 9.97 -10.88
N PRO A 450 -12.60 10.81 -10.07
CA PRO A 450 -12.52 10.76 -8.61
C PRO A 450 -12.99 9.42 -8.04
N SER A 451 -12.46 9.01 -6.89
CA SER A 451 -12.73 7.69 -6.30
C SER A 451 -14.22 7.37 -6.10
N ALA A 452 -15.04 8.36 -5.72
CA ALA A 452 -16.49 8.18 -5.59
C ALA A 452 -17.13 7.83 -6.95
N PHE A 453 -16.85 8.63 -7.98
CA PHE A 453 -17.31 8.38 -9.36
C PHE A 453 -16.88 7.00 -9.87
N MET A 454 -15.61 6.63 -9.64
CA MET A 454 -15.06 5.32 -10.03
C MET A 454 -15.77 4.17 -9.31
N GLY A 455 -16.03 4.30 -8.00
CA GLY A 455 -16.68 3.28 -7.19
C GLY A 455 -18.15 3.11 -7.55
N ASP A 456 -18.89 4.22 -7.60
CA ASP A 456 -20.33 4.22 -7.86
C ASP A 456 -20.63 3.71 -9.28
N LEU A 457 -19.97 4.28 -10.30
CA LEU A 457 -20.23 3.90 -11.68
C LEU A 457 -19.63 2.53 -12.03
N GLY A 458 -18.47 2.17 -11.47
CA GLY A 458 -17.88 0.85 -11.65
C GLY A 458 -18.79 -0.27 -11.13
N ALA A 459 -19.36 -0.10 -9.93
CA ALA A 459 -20.34 -1.04 -9.37
C ALA A 459 -21.61 -1.09 -10.21
N ALA A 460 -22.16 0.07 -10.59
CA ALA A 460 -23.38 0.13 -11.37
C ALA A 460 -23.25 -0.47 -12.78
N LEU A 461 -22.08 -0.35 -13.42
CA LEU A 461 -21.80 -1.02 -14.71
C LEU A 461 -21.79 -2.54 -14.57
N ALA A 462 -21.20 -3.06 -13.48
CA ALA A 462 -21.20 -4.49 -13.19
C ALA A 462 -22.64 -4.99 -12.94
N ASP A 463 -23.43 -4.26 -12.14
CA ASP A 463 -24.85 -4.58 -11.88
C ASP A 463 -25.70 -4.49 -13.15
N TRP A 464 -25.35 -3.61 -14.09
CA TRP A 464 -26.00 -3.51 -15.39
C TRP A 464 -25.65 -4.65 -16.36
N GLY A 465 -24.69 -5.50 -15.99
CA GLY A 465 -24.29 -6.69 -16.74
C GLY A 465 -23.15 -6.46 -17.74
N VAL A 466 -22.36 -5.41 -17.58
CA VAL A 466 -21.11 -5.23 -18.36
C VAL A 466 -20.08 -6.25 -17.86
N ALA A 467 -19.42 -6.94 -18.79
CA ALA A 467 -18.42 -7.94 -18.45
C ALA A 467 -17.22 -7.31 -17.73
N ALA A 468 -16.75 -7.93 -16.64
CA ALA A 468 -15.68 -7.36 -15.81
C ALA A 468 -14.36 -7.15 -16.56
N ASP A 469 -14.06 -8.01 -17.54
CA ASP A 469 -12.88 -7.90 -18.40
C ASP A 469 -12.99 -6.80 -19.48
N ALA A 470 -14.20 -6.28 -19.70
CA ALA A 470 -14.49 -5.16 -20.59
C ALA A 470 -14.48 -3.80 -19.88
N ILE A 471 -14.40 -3.77 -18.54
CA ILE A 471 -14.30 -2.53 -17.75
C ILE A 471 -12.84 -2.29 -17.39
N HIS A 472 -12.26 -1.25 -17.98
CA HIS A 472 -10.92 -0.78 -17.66
C HIS A 472 -11.00 0.49 -16.84
N THR A 473 -10.22 0.56 -15.76
CA THR A 473 -10.24 1.69 -14.84
C THR A 473 -8.84 2.23 -14.59
N GLU A 474 -8.69 3.54 -14.53
CA GLU A 474 -7.49 4.19 -14.00
C GLU A 474 -7.84 5.14 -12.85
N LEU A 475 -7.16 4.99 -11.72
CA LEU A 475 -7.37 5.81 -10.52
C LEU A 475 -6.21 6.78 -10.33
N PHE A 476 -6.52 8.06 -10.17
CA PHE A 476 -5.54 9.08 -9.84
C PHE A 476 -5.38 9.24 -8.33
N GLY A 477 -4.14 9.12 -7.86
CA GLY A 477 -3.80 9.17 -6.44
C GLY A 477 -3.96 7.82 -5.72
N PRO A 478 -3.54 7.75 -4.45
CA PRO A 478 -3.63 6.53 -3.68
C PRO A 478 -5.06 6.24 -3.22
N ARG A 479 -5.48 4.97 -3.27
CA ARG A 479 -6.65 4.53 -2.50
C ARG A 479 -6.43 4.90 -1.02
N PRO A 480 -7.51 5.23 -0.27
CA PRO A 480 -7.39 5.45 1.17
C PRO A 480 -6.70 4.25 1.81
N SER A 481 -5.52 4.48 2.37
CA SER A 481 -4.82 3.45 3.12
C SER A 481 -5.65 3.09 4.35
N SER A 482 -6.12 1.86 4.47
CA SER A 482 -6.48 1.29 5.77
C SER A 482 -5.17 1.27 6.60
N THR A 483 -4.96 2.24 7.47
CA THR A 483 -3.82 2.16 8.40
C THR A 483 -4.36 1.56 9.68
N PRO A 484 -3.86 0.41 10.18
CA PRO A 484 -4.35 -0.17 11.43
C PRO A 484 -4.31 0.86 12.58
N GLY A 485 -5.48 1.30 13.04
CA GLY A 485 -5.64 2.32 14.09
C GLY A 485 -5.83 3.77 13.61
N ILE A 486 -6.03 4.02 12.31
CA ILE A 486 -6.61 5.28 11.81
C ILE A 486 -8.07 4.98 11.44
N THR A 487 -9.02 5.50 12.20
CA THR A 487 -10.46 5.31 11.96
C THR A 487 -10.89 6.08 10.71
N THR A 488 -10.91 5.42 9.56
CA THR A 488 -11.88 5.70 8.49
C THR A 488 -12.12 4.44 7.63
N SER A 489 -13.29 3.84 7.85
CA SER A 489 -13.99 2.79 7.09
C SER A 489 -13.74 1.31 7.47
N PRO A 490 -14.80 0.49 7.57
CA PRO A 490 -14.72 -0.93 7.91
C PRO A 490 -14.25 -1.74 6.69
N GLY A 491 -12.93 -1.83 6.49
CA GLY A 491 -12.37 -2.79 5.54
C GLY A 491 -12.57 -4.22 6.04
N ARG A 492 -12.74 -5.18 5.12
CA ARG A 492 -12.62 -6.61 5.44
C ARG A 492 -11.27 -6.85 6.13
N GLN A 493 -11.26 -7.74 7.13
CA GLN A 493 -10.00 -8.13 7.76
C GLN A 493 -9.12 -8.85 6.74
N PRO A 494 -7.79 -8.64 6.79
CA PRO A 494 -6.87 -9.35 5.91
C PRO A 494 -7.13 -10.86 5.92
N HIS A 495 -7.24 -11.45 4.75
CA HIS A 495 -7.62 -12.85 4.57
C HIS A 495 -6.79 -13.48 3.44
N PRO A 496 -6.64 -14.81 3.39
CA PRO A 496 -6.07 -15.47 2.22
C PRO A 496 -6.93 -15.24 0.97
N PRO A 497 -6.34 -15.14 -0.24
CA PRO A 497 -7.10 -14.91 -1.46
C PRO A 497 -8.03 -16.10 -1.77
N ALA A 498 -9.15 -15.84 -2.45
CA ALA A 498 -10.18 -16.85 -2.72
C ALA A 498 -9.75 -17.89 -3.78
N GLU A 499 -8.81 -17.53 -4.67
CA GLU A 499 -8.22 -18.46 -5.64
C GLU A 499 -7.20 -19.39 -4.95
N SER A 500 -7.10 -20.63 -5.42
CA SER A 500 -6.28 -21.69 -4.83
C SER A 500 -4.87 -21.20 -4.47
N ALA A 501 -4.42 -21.51 -3.25
CA ALA A 501 -3.10 -21.16 -2.76
C ALA A 501 -2.03 -21.45 -3.81
N GLY A 502 -1.32 -20.41 -4.25
CA GLY A 502 -0.18 -20.59 -5.16
C GLY A 502 0.84 -21.57 -4.59
N THR A 503 1.68 -22.15 -5.43
CA THR A 503 2.79 -23.02 -5.00
C THR A 503 4.14 -22.29 -5.00
N GLY A 504 4.13 -20.98 -5.26
CA GLY A 504 5.32 -20.14 -5.32
C GLY A 504 5.85 -19.73 -3.94
N PRO A 505 6.81 -18.79 -3.89
CA PRO A 505 7.42 -18.35 -2.64
C PRO A 505 6.41 -17.83 -1.61
N LEU A 506 6.74 -17.96 -0.33
CA LEU A 506 5.90 -17.44 0.75
C LEU A 506 6.02 -15.91 0.83
N VAL A 507 4.88 -15.22 0.84
CA VAL A 507 4.79 -13.78 1.06
C VAL A 507 4.13 -13.54 2.42
N SER A 508 4.89 -12.95 3.35
CA SER A 508 4.40 -12.62 4.70
C SER A 508 4.19 -11.11 4.85
N PHE A 509 2.96 -10.72 5.17
CA PHE A 509 2.56 -9.35 5.51
C PHE A 509 2.62 -9.19 7.03
N ALA A 510 3.76 -8.71 7.53
CA ALA A 510 4.13 -8.81 8.93
C ALA A 510 3.18 -8.09 9.90
N ARG A 511 2.61 -6.94 9.52
CA ARG A 511 1.68 -6.21 10.40
C ARG A 511 0.25 -6.72 10.29
N SER A 512 -0.09 -7.28 9.13
CA SER A 512 -1.39 -7.89 8.87
C SER A 512 -1.49 -9.30 9.44
N GLY A 513 -0.37 -9.92 9.84
CA GLY A 513 -0.32 -11.25 10.41
C GLY A 513 -0.73 -12.34 9.41
N LEU A 514 -0.58 -12.07 8.12
CA LEU A 514 -1.02 -12.94 7.03
C LEU A 514 0.17 -13.42 6.22
N SER A 515 0.28 -14.74 6.04
CA SER A 515 1.25 -15.36 5.16
C SER A 515 0.51 -16.16 4.09
N VAL A 516 0.78 -15.83 2.84
CA VAL A 516 0.13 -16.41 1.66
C VAL A 516 1.19 -16.79 0.65
N HIS A 517 0.97 -17.88 -0.05
CA HIS A 517 1.86 -18.23 -1.14
C HIS A 517 1.65 -17.35 -2.36
N TRP A 518 2.76 -17.07 -3.03
CA TRP A 518 2.76 -16.47 -4.35
C TRP A 518 2.09 -17.41 -5.37
N GLY A 519 0.97 -16.96 -5.92
CA GLY A 519 0.32 -17.57 -7.08
C GLY A 519 0.82 -16.98 -8.38
N SER A 520 0.96 -17.81 -9.42
CA SER A 520 1.33 -17.35 -10.78
C SER A 520 0.30 -16.40 -11.41
N GLY A 521 -0.92 -16.32 -10.84
CA GLY A 521 -1.94 -15.36 -11.24
C GLY A 521 -1.68 -13.92 -10.80
N PHE A 522 -0.80 -13.69 -9.82
CA PHE A 522 -0.43 -12.36 -9.36
C PHE A 522 0.80 -11.86 -10.12
N LYS A 523 0.76 -10.60 -10.56
CA LYS A 523 1.86 -9.95 -11.31
C LYS A 523 2.75 -9.09 -10.42
N SER A 524 2.28 -8.70 -9.23
CA SER A 524 3.07 -7.94 -8.25
C SER A 524 2.67 -8.27 -6.80
N LEU A 525 3.59 -8.02 -5.85
CA LEU A 525 3.33 -8.14 -4.41
C LEU A 525 2.16 -7.26 -3.95
N LEU A 526 1.89 -6.16 -4.65
CA LEU A 526 0.72 -5.32 -4.45
C LEU A 526 -0.58 -6.07 -4.79
N GLU A 527 -0.66 -6.74 -5.93
CA GLU A 527 -1.88 -7.47 -6.33
C GLU A 527 -2.22 -8.57 -5.34
N LEU A 528 -1.20 -9.29 -4.87
CA LEU A 528 -1.38 -10.27 -3.82
C LEU A 528 -1.88 -9.61 -2.52
N ALA A 529 -1.31 -8.47 -2.13
CA ALA A 529 -1.78 -7.73 -0.95
C ALA A 529 -3.24 -7.26 -1.11
N GLU A 530 -3.63 -6.75 -2.27
CA GLU A 530 -5.02 -6.33 -2.56
C GLU A 530 -5.99 -7.52 -2.52
N ALA A 531 -5.63 -8.66 -3.12
CA ALA A 531 -6.45 -9.87 -3.08
C ALA A 531 -6.62 -10.44 -1.67
N CYS A 532 -5.72 -10.06 -0.76
CA CYS A 532 -5.76 -10.42 0.64
C CYS A 532 -6.43 -9.38 1.54
N ASP A 533 -6.96 -8.28 0.98
CA ASP A 533 -7.42 -7.12 1.75
C ASP A 533 -6.33 -6.56 2.71
N VAL A 534 -5.05 -6.77 2.38
CA VAL A 534 -3.90 -6.25 3.14
C VAL A 534 -3.75 -4.77 2.82
N PRO A 535 -3.70 -3.90 3.84
CA PRO A 535 -3.64 -2.48 3.57
C PRO A 535 -2.31 -2.02 2.99
N THR A 536 -2.40 -1.33 1.87
CA THR A 536 -1.24 -0.83 1.13
C THR A 536 -1.39 0.64 0.77
N ARG A 537 -0.27 1.30 0.47
CA ARG A 537 -0.23 2.61 -0.18
C ARG A 537 0.32 2.38 -1.57
N TRP A 538 -0.32 2.89 -2.61
CA TRP A 538 0.17 2.78 -3.98
C TRP A 538 -0.50 3.83 -4.84
N SER A 539 0.04 4.13 -6.02
CA SER A 539 -0.65 4.97 -7.00
C SER A 539 -0.34 4.53 -8.43
N CYS A 540 0.92 4.64 -8.87
CA CYS A 540 1.26 4.38 -10.28
C CYS A 540 1.23 2.92 -10.74
N ARG A 541 1.30 1.95 -9.82
CA ARG A 541 1.42 0.50 -10.08
C ARG A 541 2.59 0.03 -10.98
N THR A 542 3.54 0.89 -11.30
CA THR A 542 4.65 0.59 -12.23
C THR A 542 6.04 0.92 -11.67
N GLY A 543 6.17 1.06 -10.35
CA GLY A 543 7.47 1.27 -9.71
C GLY A 543 8.07 2.66 -9.83
N VAL A 544 7.23 3.70 -9.96
CA VAL A 544 7.73 5.04 -10.33
C VAL A 544 7.40 6.16 -9.35
N CYS A 545 6.20 6.16 -8.77
CA CYS A 545 5.84 7.22 -7.81
C CYS A 545 6.43 7.01 -6.41
N HIS A 546 7.00 5.83 -6.14
CA HIS A 546 7.51 5.38 -4.84
C HIS A 546 6.49 5.40 -3.69
N ILE A 547 5.20 5.70 -3.94
CA ILE A 547 4.13 5.63 -2.94
C ILE A 547 3.95 4.19 -2.42
N CYS A 548 4.25 3.20 -3.27
CA CYS A 548 4.23 1.77 -2.93
C CYS A 548 5.49 1.28 -2.22
N GLN A 549 6.41 2.17 -1.85
CA GLN A 549 7.60 1.79 -1.11
C GLN A 549 7.23 1.24 0.27
N THR A 550 7.66 0.01 0.50
CA THR A 550 7.32 -0.79 1.67
C THR A 550 8.62 -1.36 2.25
N GLY A 551 8.71 -1.48 3.58
CA GLY A 551 9.84 -2.15 4.21
C GLY A 551 9.96 -3.60 3.75
N LEU A 552 11.10 -3.97 3.19
CA LEU A 552 11.45 -5.36 2.89
C LEU A 552 12.23 -5.88 4.09
N VAL A 553 11.54 -6.58 4.99
CA VAL A 553 12.11 -7.08 6.25
C VAL A 553 13.08 -8.23 5.98
N ALA A 554 12.73 -9.11 5.04
CA ALA A 554 13.56 -10.22 4.61
C ALA A 554 13.19 -10.67 3.18
N GLY A 555 14.11 -11.34 2.51
CA GLY A 555 13.92 -11.92 1.19
C GLY A 555 14.44 -11.04 0.04
N THR A 556 14.27 -11.53 -1.17
CA THR A 556 14.66 -10.84 -2.41
C THR A 556 13.50 -10.78 -3.38
N VAL A 557 13.47 -9.71 -4.16
CA VAL A 557 12.47 -9.51 -5.21
C VAL A 557 13.15 -9.21 -6.53
N ALA A 558 12.50 -9.60 -7.62
CA ALA A 558 12.74 -9.07 -8.94
C ALA A 558 11.73 -7.95 -9.21
N PHE A 559 12.06 -7.06 -10.13
CA PHE A 559 11.13 -6.02 -10.57
C PHE A 559 10.64 -6.30 -11.98
N GLN A 560 9.34 -6.13 -12.19
CA GLN A 560 8.70 -6.17 -13.49
C GLN A 560 7.48 -5.24 -13.46
N PRO A 561 7.50 -4.11 -14.20
CA PRO A 561 8.66 -3.54 -14.89
C PRO A 561 9.75 -3.06 -13.92
N ASP A 562 10.97 -2.83 -14.43
CA ASP A 562 12.03 -2.21 -13.65
C ASP A 562 11.61 -0.82 -13.15
N PRO A 563 11.85 -0.51 -11.86
CA PRO A 563 11.55 0.80 -11.31
C PRO A 563 12.43 1.87 -11.95
N ILE A 564 11.98 3.12 -11.94
CA ILE A 564 12.77 4.22 -12.50
C ILE A 564 13.98 4.53 -11.65
N GLU A 565 13.78 4.48 -10.34
CA GLU A 565 14.85 4.55 -9.36
C GLU A 565 14.70 3.33 -8.43
N PRO A 566 15.74 2.51 -8.27
CA PRO A 566 15.65 1.35 -7.40
C PRO A 566 15.43 1.80 -5.95
N PRO A 567 14.58 1.10 -5.17
CA PRO A 567 14.43 1.37 -3.76
C PRO A 567 15.73 1.03 -3.00
N THR A 568 15.85 1.51 -1.76
CA THR A 568 17.00 1.15 -0.90
C THR A 568 17.00 -0.36 -0.62
N SER A 569 18.14 -0.93 -0.22
CA SER A 569 18.26 -2.36 0.12
C SER A 569 17.31 -2.86 1.22
N SER A 570 16.75 -1.94 2.02
CA SER A 570 15.79 -2.23 3.10
C SER A 570 14.33 -2.01 2.72
N THR A 571 14.04 -1.64 1.47
CA THR A 571 12.68 -1.36 1.00
C THR A 571 12.43 -1.95 -0.39
N THR A 572 11.17 -2.14 -0.75
CA THR A 572 10.75 -2.59 -2.08
C THR A 572 9.55 -1.78 -2.57
N LEU A 573 9.43 -1.64 -3.88
CA LEU A 573 8.25 -1.09 -4.53
C LEU A 573 7.28 -2.24 -4.84
N ILE A 574 6.39 -2.56 -3.89
CA ILE A 574 5.50 -3.75 -3.97
C ILE A 574 4.66 -3.81 -5.24
N CYS A 575 4.44 -2.65 -5.86
CA CYS A 575 3.58 -2.51 -7.01
C CYS A 575 4.20 -2.94 -8.35
N CYS A 576 5.51 -3.17 -8.39
CA CYS A 576 6.19 -3.72 -9.56
C CYS A 576 7.20 -4.79 -9.16
N SER A 577 7.11 -5.34 -7.95
CA SER A 577 8.03 -6.37 -7.49
C SER A 577 7.36 -7.74 -7.39
N GLN A 578 8.12 -8.77 -7.75
CA GLN A 578 7.76 -10.18 -7.66
C GLN A 578 8.76 -10.89 -6.75
N PRO A 579 8.31 -11.79 -5.87
CA PRO A 579 9.22 -12.53 -5.01
C PRO A 579 10.08 -13.50 -5.84
N THR A 580 11.40 -13.47 -5.65
CA THR A 580 12.32 -14.49 -6.21
C THR A 580 12.61 -15.62 -5.23
N GLY A 581 12.20 -15.44 -3.98
CA GLY A 581 12.22 -16.38 -2.87
C GLY A 581 11.25 -15.90 -1.80
N ASP A 582 11.25 -16.53 -0.62
CA ASP A 582 10.33 -16.13 0.45
C ASP A 582 10.62 -14.68 0.88
N VAL A 583 9.57 -13.88 1.05
CA VAL A 583 9.67 -12.45 1.37
C VAL A 583 8.80 -12.08 2.56
N VAL A 584 9.31 -11.15 3.36
CA VAL A 584 8.59 -10.55 4.49
C VAL A 584 8.48 -9.05 4.27
N LEU A 585 7.24 -8.56 4.17
CA LEU A 585 6.91 -7.15 3.95
C LEU A 585 6.36 -6.54 5.24
N ASP A 586 6.75 -5.31 5.54
CA ASP A 586 6.19 -4.51 6.65
C ASP A 586 4.80 -3.94 6.28
N LEU A 587 3.84 -4.84 6.02
CA LEU A 587 2.47 -4.51 5.61
C LEU A 587 1.41 -4.95 6.61
#